data_AF-A0A543PGI3-F1
#
_entry.id   AF-A0A543PGI3-F1
#
_cell.length_a   1.000
_cell.length_b   1.000
_cell.length_c   1.000
_cell.angle_alpha   90.00
_cell.angle_beta   90.00
_cell.angle_gamma   90.00
#
_symmetry.space_group_name_H-M   'P 1'
#
loop_
_entity.id
_entity.type
_entity.pdbx_description
1 polymer ?
#
loop_
_entity_poly.entity_id
_entity_poly.type
_entity_poly.pdbx_seq_one_letter_code
_entity_poly.pdbx_strand_id
1 'polypeptide(L)'
;MSGHEEPEGYDGEVTLALEGEPPRAARAALAARFDPLAGHVVWSGRVATDLPARTALVLSTPHGSAAAEATERDAWGNTRISGLGRPPFPVELLDGDGEGLARD
;
A
#
# COMPACT_ATOMS: atom_id res chain seq x y z
N MET A 1 -26.19 2.57 -14.93
CA MET A 1 -25.34 1.40 -14.67
C MET A 1 -24.31 1.84 -13.65
N SER A 2 -24.57 1.61 -12.37
CA SER A 2 -23.65 1.97 -11.29
C SER A 2 -22.43 1.06 -11.43
N GLY A 3 -21.35 1.58 -12.01
CA GLY A 3 -20.06 0.92 -11.94
C GLY A 3 -19.72 0.81 -10.47
N HIS A 4 -19.76 -0.41 -9.92
CA HIS A 4 -19.13 -0.66 -8.64
C HIS A 4 -17.64 -0.46 -8.90
N GLU A 5 -17.16 0.75 -8.58
CA GLU A 5 -15.75 1.07 -8.45
C GLU A 5 -15.23 0.14 -7.36
N GLU A 6 -14.67 -1.01 -7.76
CA GLU A 6 -13.88 -1.83 -6.84
C GLU A 6 -12.81 -0.90 -6.25
N PRO A 7 -12.62 -0.87 -4.92
CA PRO A 7 -11.66 0.03 -4.34
C PRO A 7 -10.27 -0.26 -4.94
N GLU A 8 -9.64 0.75 -5.54
CA GLU A 8 -8.21 0.72 -5.95
C GLU A 8 -7.33 0.61 -4.69
N GLY A 9 -7.40 -0.51 -3.97
CA GLY A 9 -6.93 -0.59 -2.60
C GLY A 9 -7.09 -1.95 -1.92
N TYR A 10 -6.69 -1.97 -0.65
CA TYR A 10 -6.70 -3.15 0.20
C TYR A 10 -7.22 -2.78 1.60
N ASP A 11 -8.26 -3.46 2.07
CA ASP A 11 -8.74 -3.36 3.46
C ASP A 11 -8.70 -4.73 4.13
N GLY A 12 -7.76 -4.92 5.05
CA GLY A 12 -7.50 -6.25 5.59
C GLY A 12 -6.41 -6.30 6.65
N GLU A 13 -6.10 -7.53 7.07
CA GLU A 13 -4.97 -7.82 7.95
C GLU A 13 -3.65 -7.75 7.19
N VAL A 14 -2.66 -7.12 7.81
CA VAL A 14 -1.30 -7.00 7.29
C VAL A 14 -0.30 -7.40 8.34
N THR A 15 0.86 -7.86 7.91
CA THR A 15 2.02 -8.05 8.78
C THR A 15 2.99 -6.90 8.60
N LEU A 16 3.37 -6.28 9.72
CA LEU A 16 4.36 -5.22 9.80
C LEU A 16 5.69 -5.82 10.28
N ALA A 17 6.75 -5.64 9.51
CA ALA A 17 8.11 -5.96 9.92
C ALA A 17 8.92 -4.68 10.06
N LEU A 18 9.53 -4.50 11.24
CA LEU A 18 10.41 -3.39 11.57
C LEU A 18 11.80 -3.97 11.89
N GLU A 19 12.85 -3.24 11.53
CA GLU A 19 14.21 -3.72 11.79
C GLU A 19 14.45 -3.85 13.31
N GLY A 20 14.93 -5.02 13.73
CA GLY A 20 15.22 -5.30 15.14
C GLY A 20 14.01 -5.67 16.00
N GLU A 21 12.79 -5.70 15.45
CA GLU A 21 11.56 -5.99 16.19
C GLU A 21 10.85 -7.23 15.62
N PRO A 22 10.10 -7.99 16.44
CA PRO A 22 9.31 -9.10 15.94
C PRO A 22 8.19 -8.60 15.01
N PRO A 23 7.88 -9.34 13.93
CA PRO A 23 6.75 -9.02 13.07
C PRO A 23 5.42 -9.02 13.84
N ARG A 24 4.51 -8.11 13.49
CA ARG A 24 3.21 -7.95 14.16
C ARG A 24 2.07 -7.75 13.18
N ALA A 25 0.92 -8.34 13.49
CA ALA A 25 -0.30 -8.17 12.71
C ALA A 25 -1.00 -6.83 13.04
N ALA A 26 -1.63 -6.21 12.04
CA ALA A 26 -2.47 -5.04 12.20
C ALA A 26 -3.54 -4.99 11.11
N ARG A 27 -4.62 -4.23 11.34
CA ARG A 27 -5.57 -3.86 10.28
C ARG A 27 -4.99 -2.71 9.45
N ALA A 28 -5.13 -2.76 8.14
CA ALA A 28 -4.78 -1.66 7.25
C ALA A 28 -5.88 -1.37 6.25
N ALA A 29 -5.99 -0.09 5.87
CA ALA A 29 -6.73 0.39 4.71
C ALA A 29 -5.75 1.14 3.80
N LEU A 30 -5.43 0.54 2.65
CA LEU A 30 -4.46 1.01 1.67
C LEU A 30 -5.18 1.38 0.37
N ALA A 31 -4.61 2.33 -0.35
CA ALA A 31 -5.07 2.71 -1.69
C ALA A 31 -3.87 3.03 -2.58
N ALA A 32 -4.06 2.82 -3.88
CA ALA A 32 -3.14 3.26 -4.92
C ALA A 32 -3.80 4.34 -5.79
N ARG A 33 -2.98 5.17 -6.44
CA ARG A 33 -3.44 6.14 -7.44
C ARG A 33 -2.30 6.49 -8.39
N PHE A 34 -2.61 6.92 -9.61
CA PHE A 34 -1.62 7.61 -10.44
C PHE A 34 -1.25 8.97 -9.82
N ASP A 35 0.05 9.25 -9.69
CA ASP A 35 0.53 10.57 -9.34
C ASP A 35 1.19 11.22 -10.57
N PRO A 36 0.59 12.27 -11.17
CA PRO A 36 1.13 12.90 -12.37
C PRO A 36 2.43 13.67 -12.11
N LEU A 37 2.67 14.11 -10.87
CA LEU A 37 3.93 14.76 -10.51
C LEU A 37 5.05 13.73 -10.40
N ALA A 38 4.73 12.54 -9.87
CA ALA A 38 5.67 11.44 -9.77
C ALA A 38 5.85 10.69 -11.11
N GLY A 39 4.86 10.77 -12.01
CA GLY A 39 4.83 10.05 -13.29
C GLY A 39 4.57 8.55 -13.15
N HIS A 40 4.15 8.07 -11.98
CA HIS A 40 3.91 6.66 -11.70
C HIS A 40 2.82 6.47 -10.64
N VAL A 41 2.42 5.22 -10.43
CA VAL A 41 1.47 4.85 -9.38
C VAL A 41 2.13 4.94 -8.01
N VAL A 42 1.51 5.67 -7.11
CA VAL A 42 1.90 5.74 -5.69
C VAL A 42 0.85 5.04 -4.85
N TRP A 43 1.27 4.46 -3.73
CA TRP A 43 0.34 3.87 -2.77
C TRP A 43 0.60 4.38 -1.36
N SER A 44 -0.47 4.45 -0.57
CA SER A 44 -0.45 4.95 0.79
C SER A 44 -1.64 4.39 1.57
N GLY A 45 -1.65 4.58 2.88
CA GLY A 45 -2.78 4.11 3.66
C GLY A 45 -2.66 4.39 5.13
N ARG A 46 -3.57 3.79 5.89
CA ARG A 46 -3.58 3.81 7.35
C ARG A 46 -3.42 2.39 7.88
N VAL A 47 -2.66 2.27 8.95
CA VAL A 47 -2.43 1.01 9.66
C VAL A 47 -2.75 1.23 11.13
N ALA A 48 -3.50 0.31 11.74
CA ALA A 48 -3.86 0.33 13.16
C ALA A 48 -2.64 0.01 14.05
N THR A 49 -1.72 0.97 14.13
CA THR A 49 -0.48 0.92 14.90
C THR A 49 -0.03 2.33 15.27
N ASP A 50 0.82 2.44 16.28
CA ASP A 50 1.37 3.70 16.78
C ASP A 50 2.89 3.75 16.50
N LEU A 51 3.26 4.11 15.27
CA LEU A 51 4.66 4.21 14.83
C LEU A 51 5.07 5.67 14.71
N PRO A 52 6.26 6.07 15.23
CA PRO A 52 6.80 7.41 14.99
C PRO A 52 6.91 7.72 13.49
N ALA A 53 6.75 8.99 13.11
CA ALA A 53 7.02 9.43 11.75
C ALA A 53 8.47 9.11 11.36
N ARG A 54 8.70 8.86 10.07
CA ARG A 54 9.96 8.39 9.45
C ARG A 54 10.40 6.98 9.85
N THR A 55 9.53 6.22 10.52
CA THR A 55 9.82 4.80 10.77
C THR A 55 9.72 4.02 9.46
N ALA A 56 10.81 3.39 9.04
CA ALA A 56 10.83 2.47 7.91
C ALA A 56 10.24 1.12 8.33
N LEU A 57 9.45 0.51 7.44
CA LEU A 57 8.83 -0.79 7.67
C LEU A 57 8.65 -1.55 6.35
N VAL A 58 8.53 -2.87 6.45
CA VAL A 58 8.00 -3.70 5.37
C VAL A 58 6.59 -4.11 5.74
N LEU A 59 5.65 -3.88 4.82
CA LEU A 59 4.26 -4.22 4.97
C LEU A 59 3.92 -5.39 4.05
N SER A 60 3.36 -6.45 4.62
CA SER A 60 2.98 -7.67 3.88
C SER A 60 1.49 -7.91 3.95
N THR A 61 0.89 -8.18 2.80
CA THR A 61 -0.49 -8.66 2.65
C THR A 61 -0.46 -10.09 2.09
N PRO A 62 -1.61 -10.77 1.93
CA PRO A 62 -1.67 -12.05 1.20
C PRO A 62 -1.17 -11.99 -0.26
N HIS A 63 -1.08 -10.80 -0.85
CA HIS A 63 -0.72 -10.60 -2.26
C HIS A 63 0.77 -10.25 -2.47
N GLY A 64 1.50 -9.94 -1.40
CA GLY A 64 2.92 -9.60 -1.49
C GLY A 64 3.39 -8.71 -0.36
N SER A 65 4.61 -8.20 -0.50
CA SER A 65 5.26 -7.33 0.48
C SER A 65 5.89 -6.13 -0.20
N ALA A 66 5.87 -4.98 0.48
CA ALA A 66 6.47 -3.76 -0.01
C ALA A 66 7.04 -2.93 1.14
N ALA A 67 8.10 -2.17 0.85
CA ALA A 67 8.65 -1.21 1.79
C ALA A 67 7.72 0.00 1.90
N ALA A 68 7.67 0.59 3.10
CA ALA A 68 6.90 1.80 3.37
C ALA A 68 7.61 2.63 4.46
N GLU A 69 7.18 3.87 4.58
CA GLU A 69 7.60 4.77 5.65
C GLU A 69 6.36 5.34 6.37
N ALA A 70 6.40 5.39 7.70
CA ALA A 70 5.41 6.07 8.51
C ALA A 70 5.52 7.59 8.30
N THR A 71 4.42 8.25 7.91
CA THR A 71 4.41 9.69 7.63
C THR A 71 3.82 10.50 8.76
N GLU A 72 2.75 9.99 9.38
CA GLU A 72 1.98 10.71 10.39
C GLU A 72 1.34 9.72 11.37
N ARG A 73 1.23 10.12 12.63
CA ARG A 73 0.39 9.44 13.62
C ARG A 73 -0.88 10.23 13.83
N ASP A 74 -2.02 9.56 13.79
CA ASP A 74 -3.30 10.19 14.11
C ASP A 74 -3.64 10.04 15.60
N ALA A 75 -4.61 10.84 16.07
CA ALA A 75 -5.03 10.88 17.47
C ALA A 75 -5.77 9.60 17.93
N TRP A 76 -6.07 8.67 17.02
CA TRP A 76 -6.85 7.46 17.29
C TRP A 76 -5.98 6.20 17.27
N GLY A 77 -4.66 6.35 17.25
CA GLY A 77 -3.72 5.23 17.30
C GLY A 77 -3.50 4.55 15.95
N ASN A 78 -3.77 5.21 14.84
CA ASN A 78 -3.33 4.76 13.52
C ASN A 78 -2.09 5.52 13.05
N THR A 79 -1.31 4.85 12.23
CA THR A 79 -0.18 5.43 11.52
C THR A 79 -0.54 5.52 10.05
N ARG A 80 -0.40 6.71 9.47
CA ARG A 80 -0.39 6.90 8.02
C ARG A 80 0.96 6.48 7.47
N ILE A 81 0.94 5.73 6.38
CA ILE A 81 2.14 5.27 5.69
C ILE A 81 2.13 5.71 4.22
N SER A 82 3.33 5.89 3.68
CA SER A 82 3.56 6.03 2.25
C SER A 82 4.40 4.85 1.76
N GLY A 83 3.95 4.25 0.68
CA GLY A 83 4.58 3.11 0.05
C GLY A 83 5.79 3.46 -0.81
N LEU A 84 6.77 2.56 -0.85
CA LEU A 84 7.93 2.65 -1.72
C LEU A 84 7.83 1.55 -2.78
N GLY A 85 7.79 1.94 -4.05
CA GLY A 85 7.69 1.02 -5.18
C GLY A 85 6.28 0.43 -5.37
N ARG A 86 6.20 -0.82 -5.81
CA ARG A 86 4.92 -1.48 -6.15
C ARG A 86 4.07 -1.72 -4.88
N PRO A 87 2.76 -1.43 -4.91
CA PRO A 87 1.85 -1.78 -3.81
C PRO A 87 1.85 -3.28 -3.54
N PRO A 88 1.74 -3.70 -2.28
CA PRO A 88 1.66 -5.11 -1.92
C PRO A 88 0.22 -5.64 -2.06
N PHE A 89 -0.55 -5.17 -3.04
CA PHE A 89 -1.93 -5.59 -3.31
C PHE A 89 -2.26 -5.39 -4.81
N PRO A 90 -3.26 -6.10 -5.35
CA PRO A 90 -3.66 -5.95 -6.75
C PRO A 90 -4.11 -4.51 -7.03
N VAL A 91 -3.67 -3.97 -8.16
CA VAL A 91 -4.04 -2.62 -8.60
C VAL A 91 -4.22 -2.66 -10.10
N GLU A 92 -5.47 -2.53 -10.55
CA GLU A 92 -5.83 -2.57 -11.98
C GLU A 92 -4.99 -1.60 -12.84
N LEU A 93 -4.63 -0.42 -12.29
CA LEU A 93 -3.78 0.56 -12.97
C LEU A 93 -2.36 0.04 -13.29
N LEU A 94 -1.88 -0.97 -12.54
CA LEU A 94 -0.59 -1.62 -12.77
C LEU A 94 -0.69 -2.87 -13.65
N ASP A 95 -1.91 -3.34 -13.94
CA ASP A 95 -2.15 -4.57 -14.69
C ASP A 95 -2.47 -4.28 -16.19
N GLY A 96 -2.47 -2.99 -16.58
CA GLY A 96 -2.98 -2.48 -17.85
C GLY A 96 -2.04 -2.44 -19.08
N ASP A 97 -0.85 -3.05 -19.04
CA ASP A 97 0.15 -2.97 -20.13
C ASP A 97 0.59 -4.34 -20.70
N GLY A 98 -0.14 -5.42 -20.41
CA GLY A 98 0.18 -6.78 -20.89
C GLY A 98 -0.32 -7.16 -22.29
N GLU A 99 -1.24 -6.41 -22.91
CA GLU A 99 -1.82 -6.76 -24.22
C GLU A 99 -1.32 -5.81 -25.32
N GLY A 100 -0.02 -5.88 -25.61
CA GLY A 100 0.63 -5.08 -26.63
C GLY A 100 1.67 -5.87 -27.45
N LEU A 101 1.21 -6.40 -28.59
CA LEU A 101 2.00 -6.79 -29.78
C LEU A 101 2.66 -8.19 -29.79
N ALA A 102 1.87 -9.22 -30.10
CA ALA A 102 2.28 -10.16 -31.14
C ALA A 102 1.61 -9.72 -32.44
N ARG A 103 2.36 -9.02 -33.31
CA ARG A 103 1.99 -8.83 -34.71
C ARG A 103 2.75 -9.89 -35.49
N ASP A 104 2.02 -10.85 -36.06
CA ASP A 104 2.52 -11.75 -37.10
C ASP A 104 2.99 -10.96 -38.35
#